data_AF-A0A9D4JSE6-F1
#
_entry.id   AF-A0A9D4JSE6-F1
#
_cell.length_a   1.000
_cell.length_b   1.000
_cell.length_c   1.000
_cell.angle_alpha   90.00
_cell.angle_beta   90.00
_cell.angle_gamma   90.00
#
_symmetry.space_group_name_H-M   'P 1'
#
loop_
_entity.id
_entity.type
_entity.pdbx_description
1 polymer ?
#
loop_
_entity_poly.entity_id
_entity_poly.type
_entity_poly.pdbx_seq_one_letter_code
_entity_poly.pdbx_strand_id
1 'polypeptide(L)'
;MAAPISKKVYIFGHLFVKRLKDFIRHDLSLHYDLGLTGSPMIQNSGFPGATVDRLRHNLEDILDIPDIVVLVVGKNYIYNPNQSQLYSFGDT
;
A
#
# COMPACT_ATOMS: atom_id res chain seq x y z
N MET A 1 -16.48 25.28 -16.58
CA MET A 1 -15.20 24.63 -16.24
C MET A 1 -15.51 23.40 -15.40
N ALA A 2 -15.12 22.20 -15.82
CA ALA A 2 -15.29 20.99 -15.01
C ALA A 2 -14.35 21.05 -13.80
N ALA A 3 -14.84 20.73 -12.61
CA ALA A 3 -13.99 20.61 -11.44
C ALA A 3 -12.93 19.51 -11.69
N PRO A 4 -11.66 19.72 -11.30
CA PRO A 4 -10.64 18.70 -11.46
C PRO A 4 -11.08 17.42 -10.73
N ILE A 5 -11.11 16.31 -11.46
CA ILE A 5 -11.45 15.00 -10.90
C ILE A 5 -10.33 14.64 -9.92
N SER A 6 -10.65 14.58 -8.62
CA SER A 6 -9.71 14.15 -7.60
C SER A 6 -9.33 12.69 -7.86
N LYS A 7 -8.04 12.43 -8.01
CA LYS A 7 -7.49 11.09 -8.25
C LYS A 7 -7.44 10.30 -6.95
N LYS A 8 -7.86 9.04 -6.98
CA LYS A 8 -7.72 8.10 -5.86
C LYS A 8 -6.39 7.37 -5.98
N VAL A 9 -5.52 7.55 -4.99
CA VAL A 9 -4.24 6.85 -4.90
C VAL A 9 -4.27 5.89 -3.73
N TYR A 10 -3.93 4.62 -3.98
CA TYR A 10 -3.77 3.64 -2.93
C TYR A 10 -2.32 3.21 -2.78
N ILE A 11 -1.74 3.52 -1.62
CA ILE A 11 -0.39 3.11 -1.25
C ILE A 11 -0.51 1.88 -0.35
N PHE A 12 -0.03 0.74 -0.80
CA PHE A 12 -0.14 -0.50 -0.07
C PHE A 12 1.19 -1.25 0.01
N GLY A 13 1.41 -1.99 1.10
CA GLY A 13 2.67 -2.70 1.27
C GLY A 13 2.92 -3.20 2.69
N HIS A 14 4.19 -3.41 3.03
CA HIS A 14 4.57 -3.93 4.34
C HIS A 14 4.61 -2.81 5.43
N LEU A 15 5.24 -3.11 6.57
CA LEU A 15 5.37 -2.20 7.74
C LEU A 15 5.83 -0.76 7.40
N PHE A 16 6.59 -0.57 6.32
CA PHE A 16 7.04 0.76 5.93
C PHE A 16 5.88 1.68 5.57
N VAL A 17 4.90 1.19 4.81
CA VAL A 17 3.71 1.96 4.42
C VAL A 17 2.89 2.36 5.65
N LYS A 18 2.80 1.48 6.65
CA LYS A 18 2.16 1.80 7.94
C LYS A 18 2.89 2.95 8.64
N ARG A 19 4.22 2.85 8.76
CA ARG A 19 5.05 3.89 9.40
C ARG A 19 5.02 5.22 8.63
N LEU A 20 4.98 5.18 7.31
CA LEU A 20 4.88 6.38 6.47
C LEU A 20 3.56 7.14 6.75
N LYS A 21 2.44 6.40 6.82
CA LYS A 21 1.13 6.96 7.16
C LYS A 21 1.16 7.63 8.54
N ASP A 22 1.75 6.96 9.53
CA ASP A 22 1.87 7.49 10.88
C ASP A 22 2.78 8.73 10.89
N PHE A 23 3.93 8.69 10.21
CA PHE A 23 4.88 9.80 10.15
C PHE A 23 4.25 11.07 9.56
N ILE A 24 3.58 10.97 8.41
CA ILE A 24 2.90 12.13 7.77
C ILE A 24 1.75 12.66 8.64
N ARG A 25 1.08 11.80 9.42
CA ARG A 25 0.03 12.25 10.35
C ARG A 25 0.55 13.04 11.54
N HIS A 26 1.79 12.81 11.98
CA HIS A 26 2.35 13.48 13.15
C HIS A 26 2.93 14.86 12.82
N ASP A 27 3.24 15.14 11.55
CA ASP A 27 3.75 16.44 11.11
C ASP A 27 2.82 17.03 10.04
N LEU A 28 2.00 18.00 10.45
CA LEU A 28 1.01 18.66 9.59
C LEU A 28 1.63 19.45 8.43
N SER A 29 2.93 19.74 8.47
CA SER A 29 3.64 20.37 7.35
C SER A 29 3.94 19.38 6.21
N LEU A 30 3.98 18.09 6.55
CA LEU A 30 4.20 17.02 5.59
C LEU A 30 2.90 16.65 4.89
N HIS A 31 2.99 16.50 3.58
CA HIS A 31 1.92 16.01 2.74
C HIS A 31 2.52 15.08 1.69
N TYR A 32 1.69 14.23 1.13
CA TYR A 32 2.09 13.43 -0.01
C TYR A 32 2.19 14.36 -1.23
N ASP A 33 3.40 14.46 -1.79
CA ASP A 33 3.60 15.01 -3.12
C ASP A 33 3.86 13.85 -4.09
N LEU A 34 2.90 13.63 -4.99
CA LEU A 34 2.97 12.62 -6.04
C LEU A 34 3.08 13.26 -7.44
N GLY A 35 3.28 14.59 -7.52
CA GLY A 35 3.31 15.32 -8.79
C GLY A 35 1.98 15.32 -9.54
N LEU A 36 0.86 15.03 -8.87
CA LEU A 36 -0.47 14.97 -9.47
C LEU A 36 -1.16 16.33 -9.41
N THR A 37 -1.86 16.69 -10.48
CA THR A 37 -2.69 17.90 -10.50
C THR A 37 -3.92 17.74 -9.61
N GLY A 38 -4.19 18.72 -8.75
CA GLY A 38 -5.32 18.70 -7.81
C GLY A 38 -4.96 18.09 -6.46
N SER A 39 -5.96 17.90 -5.59
CA SER A 39 -5.78 17.24 -4.29
C SER A 39 -6.22 15.78 -4.39
N PRO A 40 -5.30 14.82 -4.57
CA PRO A 40 -5.66 13.41 -4.64
C PRO A 40 -6.16 12.89 -3.30
N MET A 41 -7.10 11.96 -3.33
CA MET A 41 -7.50 11.19 -2.15
C MET A 41 -6.52 10.04 -1.97
N ILE A 42 -5.82 10.01 -0.83
CA ILE A 42 -4.79 9.02 -0.55
C ILE A 42 -5.27 8.06 0.54
N GLN A 43 -5.27 6.77 0.20
CA GLN A 43 -5.42 5.69 1.16
C GLN A 43 -4.08 4.96 1.36
N ASN A 44 -3.84 4.53 2.60
CA ASN A 44 -2.65 3.77 2.96
C ASN A 44 -3.02 2.54 3.78
N SER A 45 -2.52 1.38 3.35
CA SER A 45 -2.63 0.11 4.08
C SER A 45 -1.27 -0.57 4.16
N GLY A 46 -0.73 -0.64 5.37
CA GLY A 46 0.54 -1.31 5.65
C GLY A 46 0.33 -2.55 6.51
N PHE A 47 0.84 -3.69 6.06
CA PHE A 47 0.69 -4.99 6.68
C PHE A 47 2.03 -5.48 7.25
N PRO A 48 2.25 -5.40 8.59
CA PRO A 48 3.50 -5.85 9.19
C PRO A 48 3.81 -7.31 8.90
N GLY A 49 5.05 -7.61 8.51
CA GLY A 49 5.48 -8.96 8.15
C GLY A 49 4.92 -9.50 6.82
N ALA A 50 4.15 -8.72 6.06
CA ALA A 50 3.58 -9.21 4.81
C ALA A 50 4.62 -9.44 3.73
N THR A 51 4.58 -10.62 3.11
CA THR A 51 5.31 -10.97 1.89
C THR A 51 4.53 -10.56 0.65
N VAL A 52 5.12 -10.71 -0.55
CA VAL A 52 4.43 -10.44 -1.82
C VAL A 52 3.16 -11.30 -1.95
N ASP A 53 3.24 -12.59 -1.60
CA ASP A 53 2.12 -13.52 -1.73
C ASP A 53 0.95 -13.14 -0.81
N ARG A 54 1.24 -12.77 0.44
CA ARG A 54 0.21 -12.28 1.37
C ARG A 54 -0.42 -10.98 0.89
N LEU A 55 0.38 -10.07 0.34
CA LEU A 55 -0.10 -8.80 -0.21
C LEU A 55 -1.00 -8.99 -1.44
N ARG A 56 -0.73 -10.01 -2.27
CA ARG A 56 -1.57 -10.37 -3.42
C ARG A 56 -2.99 -10.75 -2.98
N HIS A 57 -3.14 -11.58 -1.95
CA HIS A 57 -4.46 -11.95 -1.43
C HIS A 57 -5.24 -10.73 -0.89
N ASN A 58 -4.56 -9.76 -0.26
CA ASN A 58 -5.21 -8.56 0.27
C ASN A 58 -5.59 -7.53 -0.82
N LEU A 59 -5.08 -7.66 -2.04
CA LEU A 59 -5.47 -6.79 -3.16
C LEU A 59 -6.87 -7.14 -3.68
N GLU A 60 -7.28 -8.40 -3.59
CA GLU A 60 -8.59 -8.87 -4.07
C GLU A 60 -9.74 -8.31 -3.24
N ASP A 61 -9.49 -7.95 -1.97
CA ASP A 61 -10.47 -7.35 -1.05
C ASP A 61 -10.65 -5.84 -1.20
N ILE A 62 -9.97 -5.19 -2.16
CA ILE A 62 -10.10 -3.74 -2.37
C ILE A 62 -11.41 -3.45 -3.10
N LEU A 63 -12.44 -3.13 -2.32
CA LEU A 63 -13.81 -2.84 -2.79
C LEU A 63 -13.95 -1.58 -3.66
N ASP A 64 -13.00 -0.63 -3.61
CA ASP A 64 -13.01 0.62 -4.39
C ASP A 64 -11.74 0.69 -5.25
N ILE A 65 -11.88 0.52 -6.57
CA ILE A 65 -10.75 0.47 -7.50
C ILE A 65 -10.08 1.85 -7.55
N PRO A 66 -8.82 2.00 -7.13
CA PRO A 66 -8.11 3.28 -7.19
C PRO A 66 -7.67 3.62 -8.61
N ASP A 67 -7.50 4.92 -8.92
CA ASP A 67 -6.91 5.37 -10.18
C ASP A 67 -5.42 4.96 -10.28
N ILE A 68 -4.71 4.98 -9.15
CA ILE A 68 -3.28 4.70 -9.06
C ILE A 68 -3.01 3.79 -7.86
N VAL A 69 -2.23 2.73 -8.09
CA VAL A 69 -1.73 1.83 -7.05
C VAL A 69 -0.22 1.99 -6.92
N VAL A 70 0.25 2.26 -5.71
CA VAL A 70 1.68 2.25 -5.36
C VAL A 70 1.93 1.06 -4.43
N LEU A 71 2.73 0.11 -4.91
CA LEU A 71 3.08 -1.10 -4.17
C LEU A 71 4.49 -1.02 -3.59
N VAL A 72 4.59 -1.17 -2.26
CA VAL A 72 5.88 -1.24 -1.55
C VAL A 72 6.11 -2.65 -1.00
N VAL A 73 6.94 -3.43 -1.70
CA VAL A 73 7.28 -4.83 -1.39
C VAL A 73 8.79 -5.08 -1.38
N GLY A 74 9.20 -6.32 -1.10
CA GLY A 74 10.56 -6.80 -1.31
C GLY A 74 11.31 -7.07 -0.01
N LYS A 75 11.22 -6.17 0.98
CA LYS A 75 11.98 -6.30 2.24
C LYS A 75 11.78 -7.66 2.92
N ASN A 76 10.53 -8.07 3.15
CA ASN A 76 10.26 -9.32 3.88
C ASN A 76 10.56 -10.57 3.05
N TYR A 77 10.57 -10.48 1.72
CA TYR A 77 10.93 -11.58 0.84
C TYR A 77 12.45 -11.81 0.83
N ILE A 78 13.23 -10.73 0.73
CA ILE A 78 14.70 -10.78 0.70
C ILE A 78 15.28 -11.30 2.03
N TYR A 79 14.77 -10.79 3.16
CA TYR A 79 15.32 -11.12 4.48
C TYR A 79 14.66 -12.33 5.15
N ASN A 80 13.58 -12.88 4.59
CA ASN A 80 12.88 -14.03 5.17
C ASN A 80 12.32 -14.98 4.08
N PRO A 81 13.18 -15.53 3.20
CA PRO A 81 12.74 -16.33 2.06
C PRO A 81 11.98 -17.61 2.46
N ASN A 82 12.20 -18.12 3.67
CA ASN A 82 11.55 -19.34 4.17
C ASN A 82 10.10 -19.12 4.64
N GLN A 83 9.65 -17.88 4.84
CA GLN A 83 8.24 -17.60 5.19
C GLN A 83 7.31 -17.73 3.98
N SER A 84 7.83 -17.65 2.75
CA SER A 84 7.04 -17.90 1.53
C SER A 84 6.61 -19.36 1.39
N GLN A 85 7.34 -20.31 1.99
CA GLN A 85 7.04 -21.75 1.89
C GLN A 85 6.02 -22.25 2.93
N LEU A 86 5.78 -21.48 4.00
CA LEU A 86 4.81 -21.86 5.05
C LEU A 86 3.35 -21.68 4.64
N TYR A 87 3.08 -20.99 3.53
CA TYR A 87 1.73 -20.75 3.01
C TYR A 87 1.40 -21.57 1.76
N SER A 88 2.29 -22.45 1.30
CA SER A 88 2.03 -23.40 0.20
C SER A 88 1.41 -24.73 0.68
N PHE A 89 1.13 -24.87 1.98
CA PHE A 89 0.43 -26.02 2.55
C PHE A 89 -0.92 -25.58 3.09
N GLY A 90 -1.87 -25.36 2.18
CA GLY A 90 -3.22 -24.91 2.55
C GLY A 90 -4.32 -25.20 1.52
N ASP A 91 -4.01 -25.82 0.37
CA ASP A 91 -5.00 -26.29 -0.59
C ASP A 91 -4.98 -27.81 -0.65
N THR A 92 -5.82 -28.44 0.18
CA THR A 92 -6.40 -29.77 -0.03
C THR A 92 -7.89 -29.68 0.24
#